data_AF-A0A8X6S457-F1
#
_entry.id   AF-A0A8X6S457-F1
#
_cell.length_a   1.000
_cell.length_b   1.000
_cell.length_c   1.000
_cell.angle_alpha   90.00
_cell.angle_beta   90.00
_cell.angle_gamma   90.00
#
_symmetry.space_group_name_H-M   'P 1'
#
loop_
_entity.id
_entity.type
_entity.pdbx_description
1 polymer ?
#
loop_
_entity_poly.entity_id
_entity_poly.type
_entity_poly.pdbx_seq_one_letter_code
_entity_poly.pdbx_strand_id
1 'polypeptide(L)'
;MPLRRNRRQYEQLTDFDRGRIIGLREAGWSNRRIGRHLGRSDMVVARCGNSGSQKAVSTGFCRPRATWSVTDWRRVIFSDESRFSLSADDHRTRVWRRTGQRSDPAFIVERHTAISQGVTVWGAISGTHDHL
;
A
#
# COMPACT_ATOMS: atom_id res chain seq x y z
N MET A 1 -11.07 -13.59 33.82
CA MET A 1 -11.72 -12.32 33.46
C MET A 1 -11.38 -11.97 32.01
N PRO A 2 -12.29 -12.11 31.02
CA PRO A 2 -11.98 -11.73 29.65
C PRO A 2 -12.28 -10.23 29.42
N LEU A 3 -11.29 -9.48 28.95
CA LEU A 3 -11.46 -8.07 28.58
C LEU A 3 -12.27 -8.00 27.28
N ARG A 4 -13.53 -7.54 27.40
CA ARG A 4 -14.42 -7.20 26.29
C ARG A 4 -13.74 -6.14 25.42
N ARG A 5 -13.20 -6.54 24.27
CA ARG A 5 -12.61 -5.63 23.26
C ARG A 5 -13.70 -4.65 22.81
N ASN A 6 -13.66 -3.43 23.34
CA ASN A 6 -14.54 -2.34 22.95
C ASN A 6 -14.17 -1.95 21.50
N ARG A 7 -14.88 -2.52 20.52
CA ARG A 7 -14.85 -2.07 19.13
C ARG A 7 -15.47 -0.67 19.11
N ARG A 8 -14.62 0.36 19.22
CA ARG A 8 -15.03 1.75 18.96
C ARG A 8 -15.69 1.77 17.58
N GLN A 9 -16.98 2.10 17.52
CA GLN A 9 -17.68 2.39 16.28
C GLN A 9 -16.96 3.59 15.65
N TYR A 10 -16.25 3.37 14.54
CA TYR A 10 -15.71 4.45 13.74
C TYR A 10 -16.84 4.94 12.84
N GLU A 11 -17.40 6.11 13.12
CA GLU A 11 -18.24 6.82 12.15
C GLU A 11 -17.48 6.94 10.84
N GLN A 12 -18.05 6.41 9.77
CA GLN A 12 -17.43 6.50 8.46
C GLN A 12 -17.47 7.95 7.98
N LEU A 13 -16.36 8.42 7.41
CA LEU A 13 -16.31 9.73 6.76
C LEU A 13 -17.33 9.80 5.64
N THR A 14 -18.17 10.83 5.66
CA THR A 14 -19.07 11.15 4.56
C THR A 14 -18.27 11.60 3.33
N ASP A 15 -18.84 11.48 2.14
CA ASP A 15 -18.17 11.95 0.92
C ASP A 15 -17.95 13.47 0.93
N PHE A 16 -18.84 14.21 1.59
CA PHE A 16 -18.65 15.64 1.86
C PHE A 16 -17.44 15.93 2.76
N ASP A 17 -17.26 15.17 3.85
CA ASP A 17 -16.08 15.29 4.71
C ASP A 17 -14.79 14.96 3.97
N ARG A 18 -14.81 13.97 3.08
CA ARG A 18 -13.67 13.65 2.22
C ARG A 18 -13.33 14.80 1.27
N GLY A 19 -14.34 15.40 0.63
CA GLY A 19 -14.16 16.57 -0.23
C GLY A 19 -13.53 17.74 0.50
N ARG A 20 -13.99 18.05 1.72
CA ARG A 20 -13.39 19.10 2.56
C ARG A 20 -11.93 18.82 2.91
N ILE A 21 -11.59 17.57 3.21
CA ILE A 21 -10.20 17.18 3.49
C ILE A 21 -9.31 17.37 2.27
N ILE A 22 -9.77 16.98 1.09
CA ILE A 22 -9.02 17.13 -0.16
C ILE A 22 -8.79 18.62 -0.48
N GLY A 23 -9.84 19.43 -0.47
CA GLY A 23 -9.71 20.87 -0.77
C GLY A 23 -8.81 21.62 0.22
N LEU A 24 -8.86 21.27 1.52
CA LEU A 24 -7.96 21.88 2.50
C LEU A 24 -6.50 21.45 2.33
N ARG A 25 -6.25 20.22 1.87
CA ARG A 25 -4.90 19.76 1.51
C ARG A 25 -4.35 20.50 0.30
N GLU A 26 -5.17 20.69 -0.72
CA GLU A 26 -4.82 21.47 -1.92
C GLU A 26 -4.52 22.93 -1.56
N ALA A 27 -5.23 23.49 -0.57
CA ALA A 27 -4.94 24.80 0.02
C ALA A 27 -3.68 24.82 0.92
N GLY A 28 -2.91 23.73 0.98
CA GLY A 28 -1.64 23.64 1.73
C GLY A 28 -1.79 23.40 3.24
N TRP A 29 -2.98 23.00 3.73
CA TRP A 29 -3.16 22.77 5.16
C TRP A 29 -2.57 21.43 5.59
N SER A 30 -1.89 21.41 6.75
CA SER A 30 -1.39 20.17 7.35
C SER A 30 -2.54 19.28 7.88
N ASN A 31 -2.37 17.96 7.85
CA ASN A 31 -3.37 17.00 8.33
C ASN A 31 -3.84 17.31 9.77
N ARG A 32 -2.91 17.74 10.64
CA ARG A 32 -3.22 18.15 12.01
C ARG A 32 -4.11 19.40 12.08
N ARG A 33 -3.91 20.37 11.19
CA ARG A 33 -4.74 21.59 11.10
C ARG A 33 -6.13 21.27 10.57
N ILE A 34 -6.21 20.42 9.54
CA ILE A 34 -7.46 19.92 8.97
C ILE A 34 -8.27 19.14 10.01
N GLY A 35 -7.61 18.24 10.75
CA GLY A 35 -8.25 17.46 11.81
C GLY A 35 -8.87 18.34 12.90
N ARG A 36 -8.12 19.34 13.38
CA ARG A 36 -8.66 20.32 14.34
C ARG A 36 -9.84 21.10 13.76
N HIS A 37 -9.74 21.54 12.50
CA HIS A 37 -10.79 22.32 11.84
C HIS A 37 -12.08 21.52 11.64
N LEU A 38 -11.97 20.22 11.35
CA LEU A 38 -13.12 19.33 11.10
C LEU A 38 -13.56 18.53 12.33
N GLY A 39 -12.95 18.74 13.50
CA GLY A 39 -13.22 17.95 14.71
C GLY A 39 -12.88 16.46 14.55
N ARG A 40 -11.97 16.11 13.64
CA ARG A 40 -11.56 14.73 13.36
C ARG A 40 -10.12 14.47 13.78
N SER A 41 -9.81 13.23 14.15
CA SER A 41 -8.42 12.86 14.47
C SER A 41 -7.51 12.97 13.24
N ASP A 42 -6.24 13.30 13.47
CA ASP A 42 -5.21 13.39 12.42
C ASP A 42 -5.12 12.08 11.60
N MET A 43 -5.31 10.93 12.28
CA MET A 43 -5.31 9.61 11.63
C MET A 43 -6.49 9.41 10.66
N VAL A 44 -7.65 9.96 10.99
CA VAL A 44 -8.83 9.91 10.11
C VAL A 44 -8.59 10.74 8.85
N VAL A 45 -7.99 11.92 9.01
CA VAL A 45 -7.60 12.78 7.89
C VAL A 45 -6.53 12.11 7.02
N ALA A 46 -5.49 11.53 7.63
CA ALA A 46 -4.43 10.81 6.92
C ALA A 46 -4.98 9.67 6.04
N ARG A 47 -5.91 8.86 6.56
CA ARG A 47 -6.48 7.70 5.85
C ARG A 47 -7.37 8.06 4.66
N CYS A 48 -7.93 9.27 4.62
CA CYS A 48 -8.79 9.72 3.53
C CYS A 48 -8.10 9.67 2.15
N GLY A 49 -6.77 9.86 2.10
CA GLY A 49 -5.99 9.81 0.84
C GLY A 49 -5.84 8.40 0.26
N ASN A 50 -5.90 7.36 1.08
CA ASN A 50 -5.69 5.99 0.63
C ASN A 50 -6.98 5.32 0.14
N SER A 51 -8.15 5.92 0.41
CA SER A 51 -9.46 5.31 0.11
C SER A 51 -10.04 5.68 -1.25
N GLY A 52 -9.65 6.80 -1.85
CA GLY A 52 -10.31 7.37 -3.03
C GLY A 52 -9.80 6.82 -4.36
N SER A 53 -8.47 6.75 -4.54
CA SER A 53 -7.88 6.53 -5.87
C SER A 53 -7.80 5.05 -6.28
N GLN A 54 -7.70 4.11 -5.34
CA GLN A 54 -7.58 2.68 -5.66
C GLN A 54 -8.93 1.97 -5.83
N LYS A 55 -10.01 2.48 -5.21
CA LYS A 55 -11.31 1.79 -5.22
C LYS A 55 -12.07 1.91 -6.55
N ALA A 56 -11.93 3.03 -7.25
CA ALA A 56 -12.67 3.27 -8.50
C ALA A 56 -12.13 2.44 -9.68
N VAL A 57 -10.81 2.27 -9.78
CA VAL A 57 -10.16 1.51 -10.87
C VAL A 57 -10.42 0.00 -10.75
N SER A 58 -10.54 -0.53 -9.54
CA SER A 58 -10.77 -1.96 -9.30
C SER A 58 -12.18 -2.44 -9.73
N THR A 59 -13.21 -1.60 -9.63
CA THR A 59 -14.59 -2.05 -9.88
C THR A 59 -14.90 -2.39 -11.33
N GLY A 60 -14.38 -1.66 -12.31
CA GLY A 60 -14.64 -1.92 -13.73
C GLY A 60 -13.97 -3.18 -14.26
N PHE A 61 -12.78 -3.50 -13.75
CA PHE A 61 -12.03 -4.69 -14.14
C PHE A 61 -12.50 -5.95 -13.39
N CYS A 62 -12.71 -5.85 -12.08
CA CYS A 62 -13.05 -6.99 -11.24
C CYS A 62 -14.52 -7.42 -11.37
N ARG A 63 -15.48 -6.49 -11.44
CA ARG A 63 -16.92 -6.86 -11.43
C ARG A 63 -17.33 -7.79 -12.58
N PRO A 64 -16.95 -7.53 -13.85
CA PRO A 64 -17.31 -8.43 -14.95
C PRO A 64 -16.60 -9.79 -14.90
N ARG A 65 -15.46 -9.86 -14.21
CA ARG A 65 -14.63 -11.08 -14.09
C ARG A 65 -14.92 -11.88 -12.82
N ALA A 66 -15.77 -11.36 -11.92
CA ALA A 66 -16.14 -12.05 -10.68
C ALA A 66 -16.96 -13.32 -10.93
N THR A 67 -17.65 -13.41 -12.07
CA THR A 67 -18.47 -14.56 -12.47
C THR A 67 -17.76 -15.49 -13.46
N TRP A 68 -16.47 -15.25 -13.75
CA TRP A 68 -15.71 -16.07 -14.69
C TRP A 68 -15.48 -17.48 -14.15
N SER A 69 -15.68 -18.47 -15.02
CA SER A 69 -15.40 -19.88 -14.75
C SER A 69 -13.90 -20.18 -14.83
N VAL A 70 -13.47 -21.34 -14.33
CA VAL A 70 -12.07 -21.81 -14.46
C VAL A 70 -11.64 -21.85 -15.94
N THR A 71 -12.54 -22.23 -16.84
CA THR A 71 -12.28 -22.24 -18.29
C THR A 71 -12.10 -20.85 -18.88
N ASP A 72 -12.79 -19.82 -18.34
CA ASP A 72 -12.58 -18.44 -18.76
C ASP A 72 -11.22 -17.93 -18.30
N TRP A 73 -10.82 -18.25 -17.07
CA TRP A 73 -9.50 -17.90 -16.53
C TRP A 73 -8.35 -18.59 -17.28
N ARG A 74 -8.54 -19.83 -17.75
CA ARG A 74 -7.54 -20.55 -18.56
C ARG A 74 -7.23 -19.87 -19.89
N ARG A 75 -8.15 -19.07 -20.44
CA ARG A 75 -7.95 -18.31 -21.69
C ARG A 75 -7.11 -17.04 -21.47
N VAL A 76 -6.83 -16.67 -20.22
CA VAL A 76 -6.03 -15.49 -19.90
C VAL A 76 -4.55 -15.87 -19.90
N ILE A 77 -3.75 -15.08 -20.61
CA ILE A 77 -2.30 -15.07 -20.48
C ILE A 77 -1.95 -13.94 -19.53
N PHE A 78 -1.39 -14.28 -18.37
CA PHE A 78 -0.83 -13.33 -17.43
C PHE A 78 0.63 -13.11 -17.79
N SER A 79 1.05 -11.86 -17.98
CA SER A 79 2.45 -11.51 -18.16
C SER A 79 2.87 -10.46 -17.15
N ASP A 80 4.14 -10.50 -16.77
CA ASP A 80 4.74 -9.51 -15.89
C ASP A 80 6.24 -9.40 -16.18
N GLU A 81 6.82 -8.30 -15.72
CA GLU A 81 8.25 -8.03 -15.75
C GLU A 81 8.79 -8.04 -14.33
N SER A 82 9.69 -8.98 -14.03
CA SER A 82 10.28 -9.12 -12.71
C SER A 82 11.78 -8.87 -12.72
N ARG A 83 12.26 -8.08 -11.77
CA ARG A 83 13.69 -7.82 -11.58
C ARG A 83 14.26 -8.78 -10.54
N PHE A 84 15.20 -9.61 -10.96
CA PHE A 84 16.00 -10.48 -10.11
C PHE A 84 17.34 -9.81 -9.83
N SER A 85 17.51 -9.26 -8.64
CA SER A 85 18.79 -8.71 -8.19
C SER A 85 19.78 -9.84 -7.87
N LEU A 86 21.00 -9.73 -8.39
CA LEU A 86 22.12 -10.64 -8.08
C LEU A 86 22.63 -10.45 -6.65
N SER A 87 22.41 -9.26 -6.09
CA SER A 87 22.54 -8.98 -4.66
C SER A 87 21.17 -9.11 -3.99
N ALA A 88 20.92 -10.24 -3.32
CA ALA A 88 19.68 -10.49 -2.57
C ALA A 88 19.64 -9.80 -1.21
N ASP A 89 20.77 -9.28 -0.77
CA ASP A 89 20.88 -8.58 0.49
C ASP A 89 20.45 -7.12 0.24
N ASP A 90 19.36 -6.67 0.86
CA ASP A 90 19.08 -5.22 1.04
C ASP A 90 20.20 -4.55 1.86
N HIS A 91 21.15 -5.38 2.28
CA HIS A 91 22.31 -5.15 3.09
C HIS A 91 21.90 -4.64 4.47
N ARG A 92 20.61 -4.56 4.81
CA ARG A 92 20.13 -3.89 6.02
C ARG A 92 20.48 -4.72 7.23
N THR A 93 21.59 -4.38 7.86
CA THR A 93 21.94 -4.87 9.19
C THR A 93 20.91 -4.34 10.19
N ARG A 94 20.13 -5.24 10.78
CA ARG A 94 19.24 -4.89 11.89
C ARG A 94 20.10 -4.67 13.14
N VAL A 95 19.93 -3.52 13.78
CA VAL A 95 20.64 -3.16 15.02
C VAL A 95 19.64 -2.85 16.13
N TRP A 96 19.96 -3.26 17.35
CA TRP A 96 19.22 -2.87 18.55
C TRP A 96 19.77 -1.55 19.09
N ARG A 97 18.91 -0.57 19.34
CA ARG A 97 19.31 0.74 19.91
C ARG A 97 18.17 1.38 20.71
N ARG A 98 18.50 2.34 21.58
CA ARG A 98 17.53 3.10 22.37
C ARG A 98 16.87 4.21 21.55
N THR A 99 15.70 4.67 22.02
CA THR A 99 15.01 5.85 21.47
C THR A 99 15.93 7.07 21.54
N GLY A 100 16.11 7.78 20.43
CA GLY A 100 17.01 8.93 20.31
C GLY A 100 18.35 8.64 19.62
N GLN A 101 18.80 7.39 19.55
CA GLN A 101 20.08 7.01 18.93
C GLN A 101 19.99 6.80 17.41
N ARG A 102 19.00 7.42 16.75
CA ARG A 102 18.75 7.19 15.31
C ARG A 102 19.90 7.69 14.44
N SER A 103 20.53 8.78 14.87
CA SER A 103 21.56 9.49 14.13
C SER A 103 22.98 9.15 14.61
N ASP A 104 23.12 8.18 15.51
CA ASP A 104 24.43 7.76 16.00
C ASP A 104 25.21 7.08 14.87
N PRO A 105 26.41 7.59 14.51
CA PRO A 105 27.25 7.00 13.48
C PRO A 105 27.58 5.53 13.73
N ALA A 106 27.60 5.07 14.98
CA ALA A 106 27.81 3.66 15.32
C ALA A 106 26.69 2.74 14.78
N PHE A 107 25.52 3.29 14.43
CA PHE A 107 24.35 2.57 13.94
C PHE A 107 23.95 2.98 12.51
N ILE A 108 24.83 3.63 11.76
CA ILE A 108 24.60 4.11 10.40
C ILE A 108 25.73 3.64 9.49
N VAL A 109 25.37 3.11 8.33
CA VAL A 109 26.30 2.73 7.27
C VAL A 109 25.89 3.45 5.99
N GLU A 110 26.79 4.23 5.42
CA GLU A 110 26.58 4.90 4.13
C GLU A 110 26.62 3.87 2.99
N ARG A 111 25.76 4.06 1.98
CA ARG A 111 25.66 3.13 0.86
C ARG A 111 25.48 3.82 -0.47
N HIS A 112 26.11 3.21 -1.47
CA HIS A 112 25.95 3.57 -2.87
C HIS A 112 24.52 3.24 -3.34
N THR A 113 23.83 4.19 -3.95
CA THR A 113 22.46 4.04 -4.45
C THR A 113 22.38 3.54 -5.90
N ALA A 114 23.49 3.08 -6.47
CA ALA A 114 23.49 2.58 -7.84
C ALA A 114 22.50 1.43 -8.01
N ILE A 115 21.99 1.32 -9.25
CA ILE A 115 21.14 0.22 -9.70
C ILE A 115 21.81 -1.09 -9.30
N SER A 116 21.19 -1.83 -8.38
CA SER A 116 21.69 -3.13 -7.95
C SER A 116 21.88 -4.00 -9.17
N GLN A 117 23.02 -4.69 -9.30
CA GLN A 117 23.21 -5.61 -10.41
C GLN A 117 22.10 -6.65 -10.38
N GLY A 118 21.46 -6.87 -11.53
CA GLY A 118 20.25 -7.66 -11.58
C GLY A 118 19.78 -7.84 -13.01
N VAL A 119 19.13 -8.97 -13.24
CA VAL A 119 18.53 -9.33 -14.52
C VAL A 119 17.05 -9.01 -14.44
N THR A 120 16.53 -8.34 -15.46
CA THR A 120 15.09 -8.17 -15.62
C THR A 120 14.59 -9.23 -16.57
N VAL A 121 13.57 -9.99 -16.14
CA VAL A 121 13.01 -11.10 -16.90
C VAL A 121 11.55 -10.77 -17.18
N TRP A 122 11.17 -10.89 -18.44
CA TRP A 122 9.78 -10.87 -18.85
C TRP A 122 9.28 -12.31 -18.98
N GLY A 123 8.08 -12.58 -18.46
CA GLY A 123 7.50 -13.91 -18.49
C GLY A 123 5.99 -13.87 -18.63
N ALA A 124 5.42 -14.99 -19.08
CA ALA A 124 3.99 -15.15 -19.18
C ALA A 124 3.55 -16.57 -18.77
N ILE A 125 2.38 -16.68 -18.14
CA ILE A 125 1.76 -17.93 -17.70
C ILE A 125 0.28 -17.96 -18.06
N SER A 126 -0.25 -19.15 -18.31
CA SER A 126 -1.69 -19.40 -18.49
C SER A 126 -2.08 -20.70 -17.79
N GLY A 127 -3.39 -20.91 -17.57
CA GLY A 127 -3.86 -22.16 -16.98
C GLY A 127 -3.83 -23.30 -18.01
N THR A 128 -3.08 -24.37 -17.73
CA THR A 128 -3.04 -25.57 -18.59
C THR A 128 -4.35 -26.36 -18.50
N HIS A 129 -4.64 -27.11 -19.56
CA HIS A 129 -5.76 -28.06 -19.60
C HIS A 129 -5.23 -29.45 -19.25
N ASP A 130 -5.19 -29.78 -17.97
CA ASP A 130 -4.80 -31.12 -17.53
C ASP A 130 -6.02 -32.04 -17.66
N HIS A 131 -6.00 -32.94 -18.65
CA HIS A 131 -6.82 -34.14 -18.66
C HIS A 131 -6.00 -35.26 -18.00
N LEU A 132 -6.21 -35.48 -16.70
CA LEU A 132 -5.88 -36.73 -16.01
C LEU A 132 -7.11 -37.20 -15.24
#